data_AF-A0A840CUN3-F1
#
_entry.id   AF-A0A840CUN3-F1
#
_cell.length_a   1.000
_cell.length_b   1.000
_cell.length_c   1.000
_cell.angle_alpha   90.00
_cell.angle_beta   90.00
_cell.angle_gamma   90.00
#
_symmetry.space_group_name_H-M   'P 1'
#
loop_
_entity.id
_entity.type
_entity.pdbx_description
1 polymer ?
#
loop_
_entity_poly.entity_id
_entity_poly.type
_entity_poly.pdbx_seq_one_letter_code
_entity_poly.pdbx_strand_id
1 'polypeptide(L)'
;MKKIFIFLQILLFTLSFSSCGDELDTSYSIFDDNVIKEQNEFDEWLDRYYVKPYNIRVIYNYVDMYSNYDYDLIPADFEKSKALTYAARYLWIEPYEEHVGSAFFRQYAPRVLHYVGNPGWKSNGSVVLGEAEGGLRISFFNVNAITIGNASTLMRYIKTMHHEYAHIFQQKKLTDPAFDQLTPGMYQSDNWTSTSLADALKGGCISAYATSSPTEDFVEVYSIFVVSTPEEWAGFLATAGTDGAKIINKKFEIVYNYYKDSWGIDIYEMRDIVGRRKKEIETIDLNTLYK
;
A
#
# COMPACT_ATOMS: atom_id res chain seq x y z
N MET A 1 -10.60 -41.35 49.59
CA MET A 1 -11.57 -40.38 49.00
C MET A 1 -10.73 -39.36 48.23
N LYS A 2 -10.18 -39.63 47.05
CA LYS A 2 -10.78 -40.10 45.78
C LYS A 2 -11.87 -39.14 45.27
N LYS A 3 -11.51 -38.39 44.21
CA LYS A 3 -12.34 -38.08 43.03
C LYS A 3 -13.30 -36.88 43.01
N ILE A 4 -13.04 -35.76 43.69
CA ILE A 4 -13.96 -34.59 43.57
C ILE A 4 -13.33 -33.28 43.05
N PHE A 5 -12.01 -33.09 43.11
CA PHE A 5 -11.41 -31.81 42.65
C PHE A 5 -10.88 -31.79 41.21
N ILE A 6 -10.98 -32.88 40.46
CA ILE A 6 -10.53 -32.96 39.05
C ILE A 6 -11.70 -32.73 38.06
N PHE A 7 -12.94 -32.55 38.55
CA PHE A 7 -14.11 -32.37 37.68
C PHE A 7 -14.56 -30.91 37.47
N LEU A 8 -13.82 -29.92 38.00
CA LEU A 8 -14.18 -28.50 37.84
C LEU A 8 -13.33 -27.73 36.82
N GLN A 9 -12.28 -28.36 36.25
CA GLN A 9 -11.45 -27.74 35.21
C GLN A 9 -11.71 -28.30 33.80
N ILE A 10 -12.64 -29.25 33.66
CA ILE A 10 -13.04 -29.83 32.36
C ILE A 10 -14.39 -29.26 31.87
N LEU A 11 -15.05 -28.40 32.66
CA LEU A 11 -16.32 -27.74 32.28
C LEU A 11 -16.15 -26.26 31.89
N LEU A 12 -14.99 -25.90 31.33
CA LEU A 12 -14.75 -24.56 30.77
C LEU A 12 -14.03 -24.62 29.41
N PHE A 13 -14.08 -25.77 28.72
CA PHE A 13 -13.39 -25.99 27.45
C PHE A 13 -14.30 -26.39 26.27
N THR A 14 -15.61 -26.17 26.41
CA THR A 14 -16.58 -26.36 25.32
C THR A 14 -17.53 -25.17 25.32
N LEU A 15 -17.62 -24.47 24.18
CA LEU A 15 -18.19 -23.12 23.99
C LEU A 15 -17.10 -22.06 24.26
N SER A 16 -16.26 -21.67 23.30
CA SER A 16 -16.67 -20.89 22.14
C SER A 16 -15.69 -21.03 20.98
N PHE A 17 -15.96 -21.94 20.06
CA PHE A 17 -15.60 -21.76 18.65
C PHE A 17 -16.84 -21.19 17.93
N SER A 18 -17.25 -19.98 18.31
CA SER A 18 -17.96 -19.13 17.37
C SER A 18 -16.89 -18.38 16.61
N SER A 19 -16.41 -19.01 15.53
CA SER A 19 -15.97 -18.24 14.38
C SER A 19 -17.16 -17.36 14.03
N CYS A 20 -17.08 -16.06 14.34
CA CYS A 20 -17.94 -15.09 13.67
C CYS A 20 -17.49 -15.18 12.21
N GLY A 21 -18.17 -16.06 11.46
CA GLY A 21 -18.21 -15.90 10.03
C GLY A 21 -18.90 -14.58 9.86
N ASP A 22 -18.11 -13.53 9.62
CA ASP A 22 -18.64 -12.29 9.09
C ASP A 22 -19.17 -12.67 7.71
N GLU A 23 -20.42 -13.15 7.67
CA GLU A 23 -21.19 -13.19 6.45
C GLU A 23 -21.21 -11.75 5.97
N LEU A 24 -20.56 -11.50 4.84
CA LEU A 24 -20.58 -10.21 4.18
C LEU A 24 -22.06 -9.82 4.03
N ASP A 25 -22.48 -8.76 4.71
CA ASP A 25 -23.81 -8.22 4.55
C ASP A 25 -23.96 -7.68 3.12
N THR A 26 -24.53 -8.50 2.24
CA THR A 26 -24.83 -8.12 0.86
C THR A 26 -26.12 -7.32 0.74
N SER A 27 -26.88 -7.16 1.84
CA SER A 27 -28.17 -6.48 1.82
C SER A 27 -28.05 -4.96 1.97
N TYR A 28 -26.90 -4.48 2.47
CA TYR A 28 -26.62 -3.07 2.64
C TYR A 28 -25.40 -2.64 1.81
N SER A 29 -25.66 -2.02 0.67
CA SER A 29 -24.63 -1.29 -0.08
C SER A 29 -24.50 0.11 0.51
N ILE A 30 -23.28 0.52 0.89
CA ILE A 30 -22.98 1.92 1.24
C ILE A 30 -22.99 2.86 0.02
N PHE A 31 -23.26 2.30 -1.17
CA PHE A 31 -23.39 3.04 -2.41
C PHE A 31 -24.87 3.06 -2.82
N ASP A 32 -25.37 4.24 -3.15
CA ASP A 32 -26.73 4.42 -3.67
C ASP A 32 -26.79 3.99 -5.14
N ASP A 33 -27.31 2.78 -5.39
CA ASP A 33 -27.47 2.23 -6.73
C ASP A 33 -28.54 2.97 -7.58
N ASN A 34 -29.25 3.96 -7.01
CA ASN A 34 -30.29 4.73 -7.71
C ASN A 34 -29.75 5.93 -8.51
N VAL A 35 -28.48 6.29 -8.36
CA VAL A 35 -27.85 7.35 -9.17
C VAL A 35 -27.28 6.74 -10.46
N ILE A 36 -28.14 6.60 -11.47
CA ILE A 36 -27.70 6.18 -12.81
C ILE A 36 -26.96 7.35 -13.47
N LYS A 37 -25.64 7.40 -13.28
CA LYS A 37 -24.77 8.25 -14.09
C LYS A 37 -24.55 7.55 -15.43
N GLU A 38 -24.70 8.27 -16.55
CA GLU A 38 -24.28 7.75 -17.85
C GLU A 38 -22.79 7.38 -17.78
N GLN A 39 -22.48 6.11 -18.07
CA GLN A 39 -21.11 5.62 -18.11
C GLN A 39 -20.37 6.30 -19.25
N ASN A 40 -19.22 6.89 -18.95
CA ASN A 40 -18.30 7.38 -19.98
C ASN A 40 -17.32 6.25 -20.38
N GLU A 41 -16.53 6.49 -21.43
CA GLU A 41 -15.53 5.52 -21.90
C GLU A 41 -14.53 5.07 -20.81
N PHE A 42 -14.24 5.94 -19.84
CA PHE A 42 -13.36 5.59 -18.73
C PHE A 42 -14.04 4.68 -17.69
N ASP A 43 -15.36 4.80 -17.47
CA ASP A 43 -16.11 3.85 -16.63
C ASP A 43 -16.12 2.45 -17.24
N GLU A 44 -16.31 2.33 -18.55
CA GLU A 44 -16.23 1.04 -19.27
C GLU A 44 -14.81 0.45 -19.20
N TRP A 45 -13.80 1.31 -19.29
CA TRP A 45 -12.40 0.92 -19.15
C TRP A 45 -12.11 0.38 -17.73
N LEU A 46 -12.61 1.05 -16.69
CA LEU A 46 -12.51 0.61 -15.30
C LEU A 46 -13.20 -0.75 -15.10
N ASP A 47 -14.39 -0.94 -15.68
CA ASP A 47 -15.09 -2.21 -15.61
C ASP A 47 -14.24 -3.36 -16.21
N ARG A 48 -13.66 -3.13 -17.39
CA ARG A 48 -12.83 -4.11 -18.11
C ARG A 48 -11.54 -4.46 -17.37
N TYR A 49 -10.85 -3.46 -16.82
CA TYR A 49 -9.47 -3.62 -16.35
C TYR A 49 -9.28 -3.60 -14.82
N TYR A 50 -10.31 -3.24 -14.06
CA TYR A 50 -10.29 -3.20 -12.60
C TYR A 50 -11.39 -4.05 -11.98
N VAL A 51 -12.66 -3.82 -12.36
CA VAL A 51 -13.80 -4.48 -11.71
C VAL A 51 -13.85 -5.96 -12.06
N LYS A 52 -13.97 -6.31 -13.34
CA LYS A 52 -14.04 -7.71 -13.80
C LYS A 52 -12.82 -8.55 -13.40
N PRO A 53 -11.57 -8.09 -13.59
CA PRO A 53 -10.41 -8.92 -13.30
C PRO A 53 -10.01 -8.92 -11.82
N TYR A 54 -10.33 -7.89 -11.03
CA TYR A 54 -9.77 -7.74 -9.67
C TYR A 54 -10.80 -7.42 -8.58
N ASN A 55 -12.04 -7.12 -8.96
CA ASN A 55 -13.06 -6.61 -8.05
C ASN A 55 -12.58 -5.35 -7.30
N ILE A 56 -11.90 -4.46 -8.03
CA ILE A 56 -11.45 -3.16 -7.56
C ILE A 56 -12.39 -2.10 -8.13
N ARG A 57 -12.99 -1.29 -7.26
CA ARG A 57 -13.75 -0.10 -7.63
C ARG A 57 -12.88 1.15 -7.52
N VAL A 58 -12.83 1.96 -8.56
CA VAL A 58 -12.13 3.26 -8.54
C VAL A 58 -13.15 4.37 -8.40
N ILE A 59 -13.05 5.15 -7.32
CA ILE A 59 -13.91 6.30 -7.02
C ILE A 59 -13.10 7.57 -7.29
N TYR A 60 -13.42 8.24 -8.40
CA TYR A 60 -12.73 9.45 -8.85
C TYR A 60 -13.62 10.70 -8.94
N ASN A 61 -14.94 10.51 -8.87
CA ASN A 61 -15.94 11.52 -9.21
C ASN A 61 -16.86 11.91 -8.06
N TYR A 62 -16.64 11.35 -6.86
CA TYR A 62 -17.61 11.41 -5.78
C TYR A 62 -17.01 11.98 -4.49
N VAL A 63 -17.70 12.94 -3.92
CA VAL A 63 -17.59 13.33 -2.51
C VAL A 63 -19.03 13.34 -2.01
N ASP A 64 -19.47 12.28 -1.33
CA ASP A 64 -20.62 12.45 -0.44
C ASP A 64 -20.14 12.83 0.94
N MET A 65 -20.98 13.61 1.57
CA MET A 65 -20.90 14.36 2.82
C MET A 65 -20.75 13.48 4.07
N TYR A 66 -20.14 12.30 3.94
CA TYR A 66 -19.90 11.31 5.01
C TYR A 66 -18.45 10.82 5.06
N SER A 67 -17.52 11.44 4.33
CA SER A 67 -16.09 11.25 4.60
C SER A 67 -15.83 11.72 6.03
N ASN A 68 -15.61 10.77 6.93
CA ASN A 68 -15.46 10.93 8.37
C ASN A 68 -14.13 11.60 8.74
N TYR A 69 -13.88 12.77 8.16
CA TYR A 69 -12.65 13.53 8.30
C TYR A 69 -12.97 15.01 8.51
N ASP A 70 -12.29 15.63 9.46
CA ASP A 70 -12.31 17.08 9.74
C ASP A 70 -11.73 17.94 8.57
N TYR A 71 -11.82 17.48 7.32
CA TYR A 71 -11.16 18.07 6.16
C TYR A 71 -12.17 18.57 5.12
N ASP A 72 -11.96 19.81 4.64
CA ASP A 72 -12.62 20.34 3.45
C ASP A 72 -12.05 19.66 2.19
N LEU A 73 -12.52 18.45 1.90
CA LEU A 73 -12.05 17.66 0.76
C LEU A 73 -12.67 18.16 -0.56
N ILE A 74 -11.84 18.29 -1.60
CA ILE A 74 -12.29 18.62 -2.97
C ILE A 74 -12.19 17.40 -3.88
N PRO A 75 -13.05 17.30 -4.92
CA PRO A 75 -12.94 16.25 -5.93
C PRO A 75 -11.56 16.25 -6.62
N ALA A 76 -11.08 15.05 -6.95
CA ALA A 76 -9.93 14.91 -7.82
C ALA A 76 -10.28 15.30 -9.26
N ASP A 77 -9.34 15.95 -9.94
CA ASP A 77 -9.44 16.27 -11.35
C ASP A 77 -9.57 14.99 -12.19
N PHE A 78 -10.47 15.01 -13.17
CA PHE A 78 -10.82 13.82 -13.95
C PHE A 78 -9.62 13.27 -14.73
N GLU A 79 -8.90 14.12 -15.45
CA GLU A 79 -7.77 13.69 -16.29
C GLU A 79 -6.59 13.21 -15.44
N LYS A 80 -6.36 13.84 -14.28
CA LYS A 80 -5.34 13.39 -13.31
C LYS A 80 -5.71 12.06 -12.66
N SER A 81 -6.98 11.87 -12.32
CA SER A 81 -7.51 10.60 -11.80
C SER A 81 -7.35 9.47 -12.82
N LYS A 82 -7.69 9.74 -14.08
CA LYS A 82 -7.51 8.80 -15.19
C LYS A 82 -6.04 8.47 -15.40
N ALA A 83 -5.16 9.47 -15.43
CA ALA A 83 -3.72 9.26 -15.54
C ALA A 83 -3.15 8.42 -14.38
N LEU A 84 -3.56 8.70 -13.14
CA LEU A 84 -3.16 7.92 -11.97
C LEU A 84 -3.65 6.47 -12.07
N THR A 85 -4.89 6.27 -12.52
CA THR A 85 -5.45 4.92 -12.70
C THR A 85 -4.65 4.14 -13.73
N TYR A 86 -4.38 4.72 -14.89
CA TYR A 86 -3.60 4.03 -15.93
C TYR A 86 -2.18 3.69 -15.45
N ALA A 87 -1.55 4.60 -14.71
CA ALA A 87 -0.27 4.35 -14.08
C ALA A 87 -0.34 3.26 -13.02
N ALA A 88 -1.39 3.22 -12.18
CA ALA A 88 -1.59 2.18 -11.18
C ALA A 88 -1.71 0.80 -11.84
N ARG A 89 -2.43 0.69 -12.95
CA ARG A 89 -2.49 -0.57 -13.70
C ARG A 89 -1.09 -0.97 -14.20
N TYR A 90 -0.41 -0.05 -14.87
CA TYR A 90 0.84 -0.34 -15.56
C TYR A 90 2.05 -0.57 -14.64
N LEU A 91 2.14 0.20 -13.54
CA LEU A 91 3.30 0.25 -12.65
C LEU A 91 3.08 -0.45 -11.32
N TRP A 92 1.84 -0.82 -10.97
CA TRP A 92 1.55 -1.54 -9.73
C TRP A 92 0.89 -2.89 -9.98
N ILE A 93 -0.25 -2.97 -10.69
CA ILE A 93 -0.97 -4.25 -10.89
C ILE A 93 -0.18 -5.20 -11.79
N GLU A 94 0.15 -4.76 -13.01
CA GLU A 94 0.77 -5.60 -14.02
C GLU A 94 2.16 -6.16 -13.65
N PRO A 95 3.03 -5.46 -12.88
CA PRO A 95 4.23 -6.07 -12.32
C PRO A 95 3.96 -7.33 -11.49
N TYR A 96 2.91 -7.35 -10.65
CA TYR A 96 2.54 -8.57 -9.93
C TYR A 96 1.93 -9.62 -10.85
N GLU A 97 1.16 -9.23 -11.87
CA GLU A 97 0.65 -10.16 -12.86
C GLU A 97 1.80 -10.88 -13.59
N GLU A 98 2.82 -10.14 -13.98
CA GLU A 98 4.00 -10.63 -14.70
C GLU A 98 4.85 -11.53 -13.82
N HIS A 99 5.04 -11.18 -12.55
CA HIS A 99 5.92 -11.89 -11.63
C HIS A 99 5.29 -13.14 -11.00
N VAL A 100 4.09 -12.98 -10.41
CA VAL A 100 3.43 -14.01 -9.58
C VAL A 100 2.05 -14.40 -10.08
N GLY A 101 1.60 -13.84 -11.20
CA GLY A 101 0.32 -14.14 -11.83
C GLY A 101 -0.83 -13.30 -11.32
N SER A 102 -1.80 -13.06 -12.20
CA SER A 102 -2.99 -12.23 -11.91
C SER A 102 -3.87 -12.80 -10.79
N ALA A 103 -3.91 -14.12 -10.63
CA ALA A 103 -4.64 -14.77 -9.54
C ALA A 103 -4.08 -14.39 -8.17
N PHE A 104 -2.75 -14.27 -8.05
CA PHE A 104 -2.09 -13.84 -6.83
C PHE A 104 -2.48 -12.39 -6.51
N PHE A 105 -2.36 -11.48 -7.49
CA PHE A 105 -2.72 -10.09 -7.27
C PHE A 105 -4.19 -9.92 -6.83
N ARG A 106 -5.11 -10.60 -7.53
CA ARG A 106 -6.54 -10.59 -7.23
C ARG A 106 -6.87 -11.02 -5.80
N GLN A 107 -6.12 -11.96 -5.23
CA GLN A 107 -6.40 -12.52 -3.91
C GLN A 107 -6.24 -11.48 -2.80
N TYR A 108 -5.31 -10.54 -2.95
CA TYR A 108 -4.95 -9.56 -1.93
C TYR A 108 -5.27 -8.13 -2.36
N ALA A 109 -5.86 -7.93 -3.54
CA ALA A 109 -6.20 -6.60 -4.04
C ALA A 109 -7.17 -5.87 -3.08
N PRO A 110 -7.00 -4.54 -2.90
CA PRO A 110 -7.99 -3.73 -2.21
C PRO A 110 -9.32 -3.77 -2.97
N ARG A 111 -10.42 -3.40 -2.33
CA ARG A 111 -11.74 -3.32 -2.97
C ARG A 111 -12.05 -1.94 -3.52
N VAL A 112 -11.48 -0.90 -2.92
CA VAL A 112 -11.75 0.48 -3.31
C VAL A 112 -10.44 1.26 -3.43
N LEU A 113 -10.24 1.93 -4.56
CA LEU A 113 -9.30 3.03 -4.69
C LEU A 113 -10.11 4.33 -4.74
N HIS A 114 -9.77 5.28 -3.89
CA HIS A 114 -10.50 6.55 -3.78
C HIS A 114 -9.55 7.72 -3.98
N TYR A 115 -9.92 8.68 -4.84
CA TYR A 115 -9.06 9.80 -5.20
C TYR A 115 -9.60 11.13 -4.70
N VAL A 116 -8.75 11.88 -4.01
CA VAL A 116 -9.07 13.17 -3.40
C VAL A 116 -8.14 14.24 -3.95
N GLY A 117 -8.71 15.40 -4.31
CA GLY A 117 -8.00 16.43 -5.06
C GLY A 117 -6.96 17.20 -4.24
N ASN A 118 -7.24 17.50 -2.97
CA ASN A 118 -6.37 18.24 -2.06
C ASN A 118 -5.64 17.31 -1.05
N PRO A 119 -4.58 17.80 -0.37
CA PRO A 119 -3.92 17.06 0.70
C PRO A 119 -4.88 16.75 1.87
N GLY A 120 -4.81 15.53 2.41
CA GLY A 120 -5.41 15.19 3.69
C GLY A 120 -4.44 15.58 4.80
N TRP A 121 -4.78 16.57 5.63
CA TRP A 121 -3.87 17.11 6.64
C TRP A 121 -4.16 16.53 8.01
N LYS A 122 -3.31 15.67 8.58
CA LYS A 122 -3.48 15.26 9.98
C LYS A 122 -3.37 16.46 10.94
N SER A 123 -3.93 16.30 12.14
CA SER A 123 -3.84 17.29 13.23
C SER A 123 -2.40 17.67 13.60
N ASN A 124 -1.43 16.79 13.37
CA ASN A 124 0.00 17.04 13.57
C ASN A 124 0.70 17.74 12.38
N GLY A 125 -0.06 18.19 11.36
CA GLY A 125 0.45 18.85 10.16
C GLY A 125 1.08 17.91 9.14
N SER A 126 1.07 16.59 9.36
CA SER A 126 1.51 15.61 8.36
C SER A 126 0.47 15.43 7.25
N VAL A 127 0.93 15.18 6.02
CA VAL A 127 0.05 14.89 4.89
C VAL A 127 -0.20 13.38 4.82
N VAL A 128 -1.46 12.98 4.85
CA VAL A 128 -1.89 11.63 4.48
C VAL A 128 -1.82 11.54 2.96
N LEU A 129 -0.90 10.72 2.44
CA LEU A 129 -0.80 10.48 1.00
C LEU A 129 -1.64 9.29 0.56
N GLY A 130 -1.81 8.32 1.47
CA GLY A 130 -2.91 7.40 1.44
C GLY A 130 -3.26 6.84 2.80
N GLU A 131 -4.46 6.27 2.90
CA GLU A 131 -5.00 5.67 4.12
C GLU A 131 -5.74 4.39 3.76
N ALA A 132 -5.41 3.31 4.45
CA ALA A 132 -6.04 2.01 4.29
C ALA A 132 -7.01 1.71 5.44
N GLU A 133 -8.31 1.63 5.13
CA GLU A 133 -9.32 1.12 6.07
C GLU A 133 -9.33 -0.41 5.99
N GLY A 134 -8.54 -1.06 6.85
CA GLY A 134 -8.50 -2.53 6.97
C GLY A 134 -8.09 -3.28 5.68
N GLY A 135 -7.30 -2.63 4.81
CA GLY A 135 -6.91 -3.16 3.50
C GLY A 135 -8.04 -3.20 2.46
N LEU A 136 -9.26 -2.77 2.82
CA LEU A 136 -10.43 -2.80 1.95
C LEU A 136 -10.46 -1.59 1.01
N ARG A 137 -10.11 -0.40 1.53
CA ARG A 137 -10.12 0.86 0.78
C ARG A 137 -8.78 1.54 0.94
N ILE A 138 -8.21 2.03 -0.16
CA ILE A 138 -7.07 2.94 -0.16
C ILE A 138 -7.52 4.29 -0.72
N SER A 139 -7.42 5.33 0.09
CA SER A 139 -7.60 6.72 -0.38
C SER A 139 -6.26 7.30 -0.82
N PHE A 140 -6.21 8.08 -1.90
CA PHE A 140 -5.03 8.84 -2.34
C PHE A 140 -5.37 10.32 -2.38
N PHE A 141 -4.57 11.12 -1.67
CA PHE A 141 -4.82 12.55 -1.53
C PHE A 141 -3.90 13.38 -2.43
N ASN A 142 -4.29 14.64 -2.61
CA ASN A 142 -3.56 15.63 -3.38
C ASN A 142 -3.35 15.23 -4.85
N VAL A 143 -4.31 14.48 -5.42
CA VAL A 143 -4.30 14.01 -6.82
C VAL A 143 -4.20 15.18 -7.80
N ASN A 144 -4.70 16.36 -7.42
CA ASN A 144 -4.61 17.55 -8.26
C ASN A 144 -3.19 18.11 -8.39
N ALA A 145 -2.21 17.62 -7.61
CA ALA A 145 -0.80 17.95 -7.80
C ALA A 145 -0.11 17.16 -8.92
N ILE A 146 -0.78 16.16 -9.52
CA ILE A 146 -0.22 15.39 -10.65
C ILE A 146 -0.01 16.32 -11.85
N THR A 147 1.15 16.19 -12.47
CA THR A 147 1.45 16.85 -13.75
C THR A 147 1.42 15.78 -14.84
N ILE A 148 0.42 15.85 -15.71
CA ILE A 148 0.27 14.92 -16.84
C ILE A 148 1.51 15.01 -17.75
N GLY A 149 2.02 13.86 -18.19
CA GLY A 149 3.27 13.77 -18.95
C GLY A 149 4.54 13.79 -18.09
N ASN A 150 4.43 13.99 -16.77
CA ASN A 150 5.55 13.85 -15.85
C ASN A 150 5.35 12.65 -14.92
N ALA A 151 5.89 11.50 -15.34
CA ALA A 151 5.79 10.24 -14.62
C ALA A 151 6.33 10.30 -13.18
N SER A 152 7.31 11.17 -12.90
CA SER A 152 7.85 11.34 -11.54
C SER A 152 6.77 11.78 -10.53
N THR A 153 5.76 12.55 -10.97
CA THR A 153 4.66 13.00 -10.10
C THR A 153 3.69 11.88 -9.74
N LEU A 154 3.68 10.80 -10.53
CA LEU A 154 2.88 9.59 -10.29
C LEU A 154 3.58 8.63 -9.34
N MET A 155 4.92 8.56 -9.37
CA MET A 155 5.70 7.58 -8.61
C MET A 155 5.47 7.63 -7.10
N ARG A 156 5.13 8.79 -6.53
CA ARG A 156 4.77 8.88 -5.10
C ARG A 156 3.55 8.03 -4.76
N TYR A 157 2.53 8.01 -5.64
CA TYR A 157 1.33 7.22 -5.45
C TYR A 157 1.57 5.74 -5.71
N ILE A 158 2.39 5.43 -6.72
CA ILE A 158 2.79 4.05 -7.02
C ILE A 158 3.54 3.45 -5.82
N LYS A 159 4.49 4.18 -5.23
CA LYS A 159 5.15 3.76 -3.98
C LYS A 159 4.12 3.50 -2.88
N THR A 160 3.17 4.41 -2.66
CA THR A 160 2.09 4.21 -1.68
C THR A 160 1.27 2.96 -1.99
N MET A 161 0.94 2.67 -3.25
CA MET A 161 0.24 1.44 -3.64
C MET A 161 1.04 0.18 -3.27
N HIS A 162 2.35 0.16 -3.52
CA HIS A 162 3.21 -0.95 -3.08
C HIS A 162 3.28 -1.06 -1.55
N HIS A 163 3.33 0.07 -0.85
CA HIS A 163 3.36 0.15 0.61
C HIS A 163 2.08 -0.42 1.24
N GLU A 164 0.90 0.03 0.80
CA GLU A 164 -0.36 -0.47 1.33
C GLU A 164 -0.59 -1.95 0.99
N TYR A 165 -0.17 -2.37 -0.19
CA TYR A 165 -0.25 -3.78 -0.57
C TYR A 165 0.71 -4.64 0.28
N ALA A 166 1.86 -4.10 0.67
CA ALA A 166 2.81 -4.75 1.56
C ALA A 166 2.26 -4.97 2.98
N HIS A 167 1.49 -4.01 3.49
CA HIS A 167 0.77 -4.16 4.77
C HIS A 167 -0.16 -5.38 4.74
N ILE A 168 -0.84 -5.65 3.63
CA ILE A 168 -1.73 -6.81 3.51
C ILE A 168 -0.95 -8.12 3.69
N PHE A 169 0.26 -8.21 3.14
CA PHE A 169 1.10 -9.39 3.34
C PHE A 169 1.52 -9.54 4.80
N GLN A 170 2.02 -8.47 5.41
CA GLN A 170 2.44 -8.47 6.82
C GLN A 170 1.29 -8.84 7.78
N GLN A 171 0.05 -8.45 7.46
CA GLN A 171 -1.12 -8.82 8.25
C GLN A 171 -1.49 -10.31 8.09
N LYS A 172 -1.20 -10.92 6.94
CA LYS A 172 -1.58 -12.30 6.63
C LYS A 172 -0.55 -13.34 7.08
N LYS A 173 0.73 -12.99 7.13
CA LYS A 173 1.81 -13.88 7.60
C LYS A 173 2.75 -13.12 8.52
N LEU A 174 3.09 -13.74 9.65
CA LEU A 174 3.97 -13.14 10.65
C LEU A 174 5.34 -12.83 10.05
N THR A 175 5.84 -11.64 10.34
CA THR A 175 7.23 -11.24 10.05
C THR A 175 8.16 -11.71 11.17
N ASP A 176 9.46 -11.78 10.87
CA ASP A 176 10.48 -12.15 11.87
C ASP A 176 10.57 -11.05 12.95
N PRO A 177 10.31 -11.37 14.24
CA PRO A 177 10.43 -10.41 15.34
C PRO A 177 11.85 -9.83 15.50
N ALA A 178 12.87 -10.45 14.92
CA ALA A 178 14.22 -9.91 14.89
C ALA A 178 14.33 -8.58 14.13
N PHE A 179 13.42 -8.30 13.19
CA PHE A 179 13.38 -7.03 12.45
C PHE A 179 13.21 -5.85 13.41
N ASP A 180 12.22 -5.93 14.30
CA ASP A 180 11.84 -4.88 15.25
C ASP A 180 12.98 -4.50 16.21
N GLN A 181 13.92 -5.43 16.41
CA GLN A 181 15.07 -5.25 17.31
C GLN A 181 16.26 -4.55 16.63
N LEU A 182 16.20 -4.27 15.33
CA LEU A 182 17.32 -3.66 14.60
C LEU A 182 17.47 -2.16 14.86
N THR A 183 16.36 -1.43 15.06
CA THR A 183 16.38 0.03 15.31
C THR A 183 15.34 0.50 16.34
N PRO A 184 15.18 -0.16 17.51
CA PRO A 184 14.13 0.18 18.47
C PRO A 184 14.20 1.64 18.96
N GLY A 185 15.40 2.22 19.03
CA GLY A 185 15.61 3.61 19.44
C GLY A 185 15.24 4.67 18.39
N MET A 186 14.92 4.26 17.16
CA MET A 186 14.50 5.17 16.10
C MET A 186 12.98 5.39 16.06
N TYR A 187 12.19 4.48 16.66
CA TYR A 187 10.74 4.51 16.52
C TYR A 187 10.11 5.58 17.42
N GLN A 188 9.39 6.51 16.80
CA GLN A 188 8.85 7.71 17.44
C GLN A 188 7.38 7.98 17.13
N SER A 189 6.65 6.97 16.63
CA SER A 189 5.21 7.07 16.34
C SER A 189 4.91 8.30 15.47
N ASP A 190 3.91 9.11 15.83
CA ASP A 190 3.47 10.30 15.10
C ASP A 190 4.51 11.44 15.00
N ASN A 191 5.62 11.38 15.75
CA ASN A 191 6.69 12.39 15.68
C ASN A 191 7.68 12.15 14.52
N TRP A 192 7.41 11.17 13.65
CA TRP A 192 8.26 10.84 12.49
C TRP A 192 8.57 12.03 11.58
N THR A 193 7.67 13.03 11.51
CA THR A 193 7.84 14.26 10.72
C THR A 193 8.98 15.15 11.20
N SER A 194 9.46 14.97 12.43
CA SER A 194 10.57 15.72 13.00
C SER A 194 11.95 15.15 12.63
N THR A 195 12.00 13.95 12.03
CA THR A 195 13.26 13.33 11.60
C THR A 195 13.55 13.60 10.14
N SER A 196 14.75 14.09 9.87
CA SER A 196 15.24 14.25 8.51
C SER A 196 15.50 12.88 7.85
N LEU A 197 15.40 12.80 6.52
CA LEU A 197 15.78 11.58 5.79
C LEU A 197 17.22 11.16 6.08
N ALA A 198 18.15 12.12 6.20
CA ALA A 198 19.55 11.82 6.47
C ALA A 198 19.75 11.18 7.86
N ASP A 199 19.03 11.66 8.87
CA ASP A 199 19.12 11.10 10.22
C ASP A 199 18.43 9.73 10.31
N ALA A 200 17.29 9.55 9.62
CA ALA A 200 16.66 8.25 9.48
C ALA A 200 17.61 7.22 8.84
N LEU A 201 18.25 7.57 7.73
CA LEU A 201 19.19 6.70 7.01
C LEU A 201 20.39 6.34 7.88
N LYS A 202 21.01 7.31 8.55
CA LYS A 202 22.11 7.07 9.50
C LYS A 202 21.69 6.18 10.67
N GLY A 203 20.45 6.33 11.13
CA GLY A 203 19.83 5.51 12.17
C GLY A 203 19.37 4.12 11.70
N GLY A 204 19.50 3.81 10.41
CA GLY A 204 19.15 2.50 9.84
C GLY A 204 17.71 2.36 9.36
N CYS A 205 16.94 3.44 9.25
CA CYS A 205 15.59 3.46 8.66
C CYS A 205 15.66 4.04 7.23
N ILE A 206 14.97 3.43 6.27
CA ILE A 206 15.10 3.79 4.85
C ILE A 206 14.41 5.13 4.48
N SER A 207 13.48 5.59 5.32
CA SER A 207 12.76 6.85 5.16
C SER A 207 12.48 7.49 6.52
N ALA A 208 12.12 8.78 6.53
CA ALA A 208 11.64 9.42 7.75
C ALA A 208 10.37 8.72 8.28
N TYR A 209 9.47 8.29 7.40
CA TYR A 209 8.23 7.60 7.79
C TYR A 209 8.48 6.22 8.40
N ALA A 210 9.53 5.52 7.97
CA ALA A 210 10.00 4.28 8.60
C ALA A 210 10.42 4.45 10.08
N THR A 211 10.58 5.69 10.58
CA THR A 211 10.80 5.95 12.00
C THR A 211 9.50 5.98 12.81
N SER A 212 8.32 5.83 12.19
CA SER A 212 7.07 5.83 12.94
C SER A 212 6.87 4.55 13.75
N SER A 213 7.07 3.38 13.15
CA SER A 213 6.94 2.08 13.81
C SER A 213 7.72 0.98 13.08
N PRO A 214 8.00 -0.17 13.74
CA PRO A 214 8.58 -1.33 13.07
C PRO A 214 7.74 -1.84 11.90
N THR A 215 6.41 -1.76 12.01
CA THR A 215 5.48 -2.16 10.96
C THR A 215 5.69 -1.32 9.70
N GLU A 216 5.70 0.00 9.85
CA GLU A 216 5.92 0.92 8.72
C GLU A 216 7.32 0.76 8.14
N ASP A 217 8.34 0.61 8.98
CA ASP A 217 9.72 0.40 8.54
C ASP A 217 9.88 -0.83 7.64
N PHE A 218 9.23 -1.94 8.01
CA PHE A 218 9.25 -3.17 7.21
C PHE A 218 8.69 -2.96 5.80
N VAL A 219 7.50 -2.34 5.70
CA VAL A 219 6.85 -2.11 4.41
C VAL A 219 7.49 -0.97 3.62
N GLU A 220 8.13 0.00 4.28
CA GLU A 220 8.93 1.05 3.64
C GLU A 220 10.16 0.47 2.96
N VAL A 221 10.87 -0.45 3.61
CA VAL A 221 12.03 -1.13 3.00
C VAL A 221 11.61 -1.84 1.71
N TYR A 222 10.50 -2.57 1.73
CA TYR A 222 9.96 -3.21 0.53
C TYR A 222 9.56 -2.20 -0.56
N SER A 223 8.66 -1.28 -0.21
CA SER A 223 8.02 -0.40 -1.19
C SER A 223 9.01 0.58 -1.84
N ILE A 224 9.98 1.10 -1.07
CA ILE A 224 11.03 1.98 -1.60
C ILE A 224 12.01 1.19 -2.45
N PHE A 225 12.39 -0.02 -2.03
CA PHE A 225 13.29 -0.86 -2.82
C PHE A 225 12.69 -1.17 -4.20
N VAL A 226 11.43 -1.59 -4.25
CA VAL A 226 10.76 -2.00 -5.50
C VAL A 226 10.66 -0.85 -6.52
N VAL A 227 10.45 0.39 -6.08
CA VAL A 227 10.27 1.54 -6.99
C VAL A 227 11.55 2.33 -7.28
N SER A 228 12.64 2.04 -6.56
CA SER A 228 13.92 2.73 -6.70
C SER A 228 14.82 2.06 -7.74
N THR A 229 15.66 2.84 -8.40
CA THR A 229 16.75 2.29 -9.22
C THR A 229 17.89 1.78 -8.33
N PRO A 230 18.78 0.92 -8.85
CA PRO A 230 19.99 0.52 -8.13
C PRO A 230 20.83 1.72 -7.65
N GLU A 231 20.89 2.79 -8.44
CA GLU A 231 21.63 4.02 -8.13
C GLU A 231 20.96 4.82 -7.01
N GLU A 232 19.64 4.94 -7.02
CA GLU A 232 18.87 5.58 -5.95
C GLU A 232 19.05 4.82 -4.62
N TRP A 233 18.94 3.49 -4.66
CA TRP A 233 19.18 2.65 -3.48
C TRP A 233 20.61 2.77 -2.95
N ALA A 234 21.60 2.74 -3.83
CA ALA A 234 23.00 2.96 -3.46
C ALA A 234 23.22 4.35 -2.85
N GLY A 235 22.50 5.38 -3.32
CA GLY A 235 22.52 6.73 -2.77
C GLY A 235 21.98 6.80 -1.33
N PHE A 236 20.92 6.04 -1.02
CA PHE A 236 20.43 5.90 0.35
C PHE A 236 21.48 5.26 1.26
N LEU A 237 22.09 4.15 0.83
CA LEU A 237 23.14 3.47 1.59
C LEU A 237 24.39 4.35 1.79
N ALA A 238 24.79 5.12 0.78
CA ALA A 238 25.90 6.06 0.89
C ALA A 238 25.62 7.15 1.93
N THR A 239 24.40 7.69 1.94
CA THR A 239 23.96 8.70 2.92
C THR A 239 23.87 8.13 4.33
N ALA A 240 23.46 6.87 4.47
CA ALA A 240 23.39 6.15 5.74
C ALA A 240 24.77 5.94 6.41
N GLY A 241 25.85 5.95 5.62
CA GLY A 241 27.19 5.65 6.10
C GLY A 241 27.35 4.19 6.55
N THR A 242 28.50 3.84 7.13
CA THR A 242 28.86 2.45 7.43
C THR A 242 27.86 1.75 8.36
N ASP A 243 27.49 2.38 9.47
CA ASP A 243 26.64 1.75 10.50
C ASP A 243 25.17 1.68 10.04
N GLY A 244 24.64 2.79 9.53
CA GLY A 244 23.26 2.85 9.01
C GLY A 244 23.06 1.89 7.83
N ALA A 245 23.99 1.85 6.87
CA ALA A 245 23.91 0.95 5.72
C ALA A 245 23.97 -0.53 6.14
N LYS A 246 24.78 -0.88 7.16
CA LYS A 246 24.82 -2.25 7.69
C LYS A 246 23.46 -2.67 8.27
N ILE A 247 22.79 -1.77 8.97
CA ILE A 247 21.45 -2.03 9.54
C ILE A 247 20.40 -2.14 8.42
N ILE A 248 20.39 -1.21 7.46
CA ILE A 248 19.47 -1.22 6.32
C ILE A 248 19.62 -2.51 5.52
N ASN A 249 20.85 -2.94 5.24
CA ASN A 249 21.09 -4.20 4.51
C ASN A 249 20.59 -5.43 5.29
N LYS A 250 20.73 -5.44 6.62
CA LYS A 250 20.19 -6.53 7.45
C LYS A 250 18.66 -6.54 7.47
N LYS A 251 18.03 -5.36 7.53
CA LYS A 251 16.58 -5.21 7.37
C LYS A 251 16.12 -5.72 6.00
N PHE A 252 16.82 -5.30 4.95
CA PHE A 252 16.54 -5.72 3.58
C PHE A 252 16.64 -7.24 3.42
N GLU A 253 17.64 -7.90 4.01
CA GLU A 253 17.77 -9.36 3.97
C GLU A 253 16.56 -10.07 4.60
N ILE A 254 16.10 -9.61 5.76
CA ILE A 254 14.90 -10.15 6.42
C ILE A 254 13.67 -9.95 5.53
N VAL A 255 13.49 -8.75 4.99
CA VAL A 255 12.39 -8.43 4.07
C VAL A 255 12.46 -9.30 2.80
N TYR A 256 13.62 -9.40 2.17
CA TYR A 256 13.86 -10.23 0.99
C TYR A 256 13.43 -11.69 1.22
N ASN A 257 13.96 -12.30 2.29
CA ASN A 257 13.65 -13.69 2.63
C ASN A 257 12.16 -13.87 2.96
N TYR A 258 11.56 -12.93 3.70
CA TYR A 258 10.12 -12.98 3.98
C TYR A 258 9.28 -13.02 2.70
N TYR A 259 9.53 -12.11 1.76
CA TYR A 259 8.79 -12.05 0.49
C TYR A 259 9.04 -13.28 -0.38
N LYS A 260 10.29 -13.74 -0.46
CA LYS A 260 10.66 -14.91 -1.24
C LYS A 260 10.05 -16.20 -0.67
N ASP A 261 10.27 -16.46 0.61
CA ASP A 261 9.92 -17.73 1.25
C ASP A 261 8.43 -17.82 1.58
N SER A 262 7.84 -16.71 2.02
CA SER A 262 6.43 -16.70 2.41
C SER A 262 5.49 -16.44 1.24
N TRP A 263 5.93 -15.73 0.20
CA TRP A 263 5.03 -15.26 -0.86
C TRP A 263 5.46 -15.66 -2.27
N GLY A 264 6.65 -16.23 -2.45
CA GLY A 264 7.19 -16.52 -3.77
C GLY A 264 7.55 -15.26 -4.57
N ILE A 265 7.62 -14.10 -3.92
CA ILE A 265 7.94 -12.82 -4.56
C ILE A 265 9.45 -12.62 -4.44
N ASP A 266 10.18 -12.82 -5.54
CA ASP A 266 11.54 -12.27 -5.66
C ASP A 266 11.50 -10.75 -5.86
N ILE A 267 11.93 -10.00 -4.84
CA ILE A 267 11.82 -8.53 -4.85
C ILE A 267 12.87 -7.86 -5.76
N TYR A 268 13.96 -8.55 -6.13
CA TYR A 268 14.88 -8.04 -7.17
C TYR A 268 14.22 -8.09 -8.53
N GLU A 269 13.58 -9.21 -8.88
CA GLU A 269 12.84 -9.36 -10.13
C GLU A 269 11.66 -8.38 -10.20
N MET A 270 10.92 -8.21 -9.09
CA MET A 270 9.87 -7.20 -8.98
C MET A 270 10.41 -5.78 -9.27
N ARG A 271 11.56 -5.42 -8.69
CA ARG A 271 12.21 -4.12 -8.95
C ARG A 271 12.64 -3.97 -10.41
N ASP A 272 13.14 -5.02 -11.03
CA ASP A 272 13.56 -4.99 -12.43
C ASP A 272 12.35 -4.80 -13.37
N ILE A 273 11.23 -5.48 -13.11
CA ILE A 273 9.97 -5.33 -13.84
C ILE A 273 9.41 -3.90 -13.69
N VAL A 274 9.31 -3.40 -12.45
CA VAL A 274 8.85 -2.03 -12.16
C VAL A 274 9.78 -1.00 -12.79
N GLY A 275 11.10 -1.20 -12.70
CA GLY A 275 12.11 -0.34 -13.28
C GLY A 275 12.05 -0.29 -14.81
N ARG A 276 11.79 -1.42 -15.48
CA ARG A 276 11.52 -1.47 -16.92
C ARG A 276 10.27 -0.66 -17.29
N ARG A 277 9.15 -0.90 -16.59
CA ARG A 277 7.87 -0.21 -16.84
C ARG A 277 7.95 1.29 -16.53
N LYS A 278 8.71 1.70 -15.50
CA LYS A 278 9.01 3.09 -15.18
C LYS A 278 9.78 3.80 -16.29
N LYS A 279 10.62 3.10 -17.07
CA LYS A 279 11.27 3.68 -18.26
C LYS A 279 10.31 3.76 -19.44
N GLU A 280 9.47 2.75 -19.63
CA GLU A 280 8.52 2.70 -20.74
C GLU A 280 7.47 3.82 -20.66
N ILE A 281 6.94 4.11 -19.47
CA ILE A 281 5.92 5.16 -19.24
C ILE A 281 6.36 6.57 -19.65
N GLU A 282 7.66 6.82 -19.81
CA GLU A 282 8.18 8.10 -20.32
C GLU A 282 7.90 8.29 -21.82
N THR A 283 7.61 7.20 -22.55
CA THR A 283 7.50 7.21 -24.01
C THR A 283 6.19 6.64 -24.54
N ILE A 284 5.53 5.77 -23.78
CA ILE A 284 4.25 5.17 -24.20
C ILE A 284 3.07 6.09 -23.85
N ASP A 285 2.06 6.13 -24.73
CA ASP A 285 0.78 6.72 -24.39
C ASP A 285 -0.12 5.65 -23.74
N LEU A 286 -0.24 5.73 -22.42
CA LEU A 286 -1.10 4.82 -21.64
C LEU A 286 -2.57 4.86 -22.08
N ASN A 287 -3.04 5.96 -22.69
CA ASN A 287 -4.41 6.02 -23.24
C ASN A 287 -4.61 5.10 -24.45
N THR A 288 -3.52 4.69 -25.11
CA THR A 288 -3.56 3.82 -26.30
C THR A 288 -3.22 2.37 -25.99
N LEU A 289 -2.47 2.12 -24.90
CA LEU A 289 -2.01 0.79 -24.52
C LEU A 289 -3.18 -0.19 -24.24
N TYR A 290 -4.32 0.35 -23.80
CA TYR A 290 -5.45 -0.43 -23.29
C TYR A 290 -6.74 -0.27 -24.10
N LYS A 291 -6.65 0.18 -25.36
CA LYS A 291 -7.80 0.28 -26.27
C LYS A 291 -8.28 -1.10 -26.73
#